data_AF-A0A816YQP9-F1
#
_entry.id   AF-A0A816YQP9-F1
#
_cell.length_a   1.000
_cell.length_b   1.000
_cell.length_c   1.000
_cell.angle_alpha   90.00
_cell.angle_beta   90.00
_cell.angle_gamma   90.00
#
_symmetry.space_group_name_H-M   'P 1'
#
loop_
_entity.id
_entity.type
_entity.pdbx_description
1 polymer ?
#
loop_
_entity_poly.entity_id
_entity_poly.type
_entity_poly.pdbx_seq_one_letter_code
_entity_poly.pdbx_strand_id
1 'polypeptide(L)'
;TKLDIFVLFGNLLYDMGEYIKCRHYFENLLHVQRDQDSSTTIDIYRGLGRAFLGIKEFELSRNYIGYTYDYQGKFNTALEYYFKGLQILERDLNNKRSIAYTLNRIGTAYYYKGQDDLALEYLKNHTNTLKAR
;
A
#
# COMPACT_ATOMS: atom_id res chain seq x y z
N THR A 1 -21.84 6.81 -7.34
CA THR A 1 -21.49 6.71 -8.78
C THR A 1 -21.22 5.25 -9.14
N LYS A 2 -20.98 4.92 -10.43
CA LYS A 2 -20.70 3.54 -10.88
C LYS A 2 -19.50 2.90 -10.15
N LEU A 3 -18.56 3.71 -9.66
CA LEU A 3 -17.39 3.26 -8.90
C LEU A 3 -17.73 2.82 -7.46
N ASP A 4 -18.66 3.48 -6.77
CA ASP A 4 -19.07 3.10 -5.41
C ASP A 4 -19.66 1.69 -5.35
N ILE A 5 -20.39 1.29 -6.41
CA ILE A 5 -20.96 -0.05 -6.53
C ILE A 5 -19.87 -1.12 -6.60
N PHE A 6 -18.76 -0.83 -7.30
CA PHE A 6 -17.64 -1.77 -7.38
C PHE A 6 -16.90 -1.89 -6.04
N VAL A 7 -16.71 -0.78 -5.31
CA VAL A 7 -16.16 -0.84 -3.95
C VAL A 7 -17.04 -1.65 -3.00
N LEU A 8 -18.36 -1.46 -3.06
CA LEU A 8 -19.32 -2.25 -2.27
C LEU A 8 -19.23 -3.74 -2.58
N PHE A 9 -19.06 -4.11 -3.85
CA PHE A 9 -18.88 -5.50 -4.25
C PHE A 9 -17.59 -6.10 -3.68
N GLY A 10 -16.47 -5.35 -3.72
CA GLY A 10 -15.22 -5.78 -3.08
C GLY A 10 -15.36 -5.97 -1.57
N ASN A 11 -16.11 -5.09 -0.89
CA ASN A 11 -16.43 -5.25 0.53
C ASN A 11 -17.30 -6.48 0.81
N LEU A 12 -18.27 -6.77 -0.06
CA LEU A 12 -19.09 -7.98 0.05
C LEU A 12 -18.24 -9.26 -0.06
N LEU A 13 -17.28 -9.29 -0.99
CA LEU A 13 -16.32 -10.41 -1.09
C LEU A 13 -15.53 -10.59 0.21
N TYR A 14 -15.13 -9.50 0.86
CA TYR A 14 -14.50 -9.59 2.17
C TYR A 14 -15.44 -10.16 3.23
N ASP A 15 -16.68 -9.67 3.32
CA ASP A 15 -17.63 -10.09 4.35
C ASP A 15 -18.05 -11.57 4.18
N MET A 16 -17.96 -12.11 2.96
CA MET A 16 -18.13 -13.54 2.66
C MET A 16 -16.89 -14.39 3.00
N GLY A 17 -15.79 -13.79 3.47
CA GLY A 17 -14.53 -14.48 3.77
C GLY A 17 -13.69 -14.82 2.53
N GLU A 18 -14.08 -14.34 1.35
CA GLU A 18 -13.44 -14.61 0.06
C GLU A 18 -12.25 -13.66 -0.18
N TYR A 19 -11.29 -13.65 0.75
CA TYR A 19 -10.23 -12.64 0.83
C TYR A 19 -9.32 -12.61 -0.41
N ILE A 20 -9.03 -13.77 -1.03
CA ILE A 20 -8.20 -13.85 -2.25
C ILE A 20 -8.92 -13.22 -3.45
N LYS A 21 -10.24 -13.45 -3.58
CA LYS A 21 -11.07 -12.84 -4.62
C LYS A 21 -11.22 -11.34 -4.38
N CYS A 22 -11.45 -10.95 -3.12
CA CYS A 22 -11.48 -9.56 -2.69
C CYS A 22 -10.19 -8.82 -3.10
N ARG A 23 -9.01 -9.39 -2.81
CA ARG A 23 -7.71 -8.85 -3.23
C ARG A 23 -7.64 -8.64 -4.74
N HIS A 24 -7.80 -9.72 -5.53
CA HIS A 24 -7.70 -9.65 -6.99
C HIS A 24 -8.70 -8.66 -7.58
N TYR A 25 -9.89 -8.58 -7.01
CA TYR A 25 -10.92 -7.67 -7.46
C TYR A 25 -10.50 -6.21 -7.25
N PHE A 26 -10.01 -5.84 -6.07
CA PHE A 26 -9.54 -4.49 -5.80
C PHE A 26 -8.26 -4.13 -6.59
N GLU A 27 -7.35 -5.09 -6.82
CA GLU A 27 -6.18 -4.89 -7.69
C GLU A 27 -6.61 -4.58 -9.13
N ASN A 28 -7.56 -5.35 -9.67
CA ASN A 28 -8.13 -5.10 -10.99
C ASN A 28 -8.84 -3.75 -11.06
N LEU A 29 -9.60 -3.38 -10.02
CA LEU A 29 -10.29 -2.10 -9.96
C LEU A 29 -9.29 -0.93 -9.98
N LEU A 30 -8.19 -1.06 -9.25
CA LEU A 30 -7.09 -0.09 -9.26
C LEU A 30 -6.46 0.05 -10.66
N HIS A 31 -6.29 -1.05 -11.40
CA HIS A 31 -5.75 -1.01 -12.77
C HIS A 31 -6.69 -0.35 -13.78
N VAL A 32 -8.00 -0.53 -13.62
CA VAL A 32 -9.02 0.05 -14.52
C VAL A 32 -9.20 1.54 -14.25
N GLN A 33 -8.97 1.99 -13.03
CA GLN A 33 -9.10 3.39 -12.64
C GLN A 33 -7.83 4.17 -13.00
N ARG A 34 -7.78 4.69 -14.24
CA ARG A 34 -6.58 5.38 -14.77
C ARG A 34 -6.40 6.83 -14.30
N ASP A 35 -7.41 7.51 -13.77
CA ASP A 35 -7.31 8.78 -13.04
C ASP A 35 -8.69 9.27 -12.57
N GLN A 36 -8.71 10.14 -11.54
CA GLN A 36 -9.74 11.17 -11.22
C GLN A 36 -10.76 11.03 -10.07
N ASP A 37 -10.59 10.22 -9.01
CA ASP A 37 -11.29 10.55 -7.76
C ASP A 37 -10.54 10.11 -6.50
N SER A 38 -10.23 11.09 -5.66
CA SER A 38 -9.39 10.89 -4.49
C SER A 38 -10.06 9.98 -3.45
N SER A 39 -11.38 10.06 -3.37
CA SER A 39 -12.19 9.33 -2.40
C SER A 39 -12.23 7.82 -2.69
N THR A 40 -12.49 7.43 -3.93
CA THR A 40 -12.62 6.01 -4.29
C THR A 40 -11.28 5.28 -4.23
N THR A 41 -10.20 5.94 -4.63
CA THR A 41 -8.85 5.38 -4.54
C THR A 41 -8.51 5.01 -3.09
N ILE A 42 -8.83 5.89 -2.14
CA ILE A 42 -8.70 5.59 -0.70
C ILE A 42 -9.48 4.34 -0.30
N ASP A 43 -10.72 4.20 -0.76
CA ASP A 43 -11.56 3.06 -0.37
C ASP A 43 -11.09 1.74 -0.97
N ILE A 44 -10.53 1.76 -2.18
CA ILE A 44 -9.86 0.60 -2.78
C ILE A 44 -8.67 0.18 -1.93
N TYR A 45 -7.84 1.12 -1.48
CA TYR A 45 -6.69 0.81 -0.64
C TYR A 45 -7.08 0.33 0.74
N ARG A 46 -8.17 0.85 1.33
CA ARG A 46 -8.76 0.26 2.55
C ARG A 46 -9.23 -1.18 2.32
N GLY A 47 -9.90 -1.43 1.20
CA GLY A 47 -10.35 -2.77 0.79
C GLY A 47 -9.19 -3.75 0.64
N LEU A 48 -8.12 -3.36 -0.04
CA LEU A 48 -6.88 -4.13 -0.14
C LEU A 48 -6.28 -4.37 1.24
N GLY A 49 -6.15 -3.33 2.08
CA GLY A 49 -5.66 -3.45 3.45
C GLY A 49 -6.41 -4.52 4.26
N ARG A 50 -7.74 -4.55 4.17
CA ARG A 50 -8.59 -5.59 4.78
C ARG A 50 -8.36 -6.96 4.16
N ALA A 51 -8.32 -7.06 2.83
CA ALA A 51 -8.12 -8.33 2.12
C ALA A 51 -6.78 -8.99 2.49
N PHE A 52 -5.68 -8.20 2.50
CA PHE A 52 -4.35 -8.66 2.91
C PHE A 52 -4.33 -9.09 4.37
N LEU A 53 -5.05 -8.39 5.26
CA LEU A 53 -5.23 -8.82 6.64
C LEU A 53 -5.94 -10.18 6.72
N GLY A 54 -6.97 -10.41 5.90
CA GLY A 54 -7.73 -11.65 5.86
C GLY A 54 -6.92 -12.88 5.39
N ILE A 55 -5.98 -12.69 4.47
CA ILE A 55 -5.05 -13.75 4.01
C ILE A 55 -3.76 -13.84 4.85
N LYS A 56 -3.65 -13.07 5.94
CA LYS A 56 -2.48 -13.01 6.83
C LYS A 56 -1.19 -12.48 6.16
N GLU A 57 -1.32 -11.74 5.06
CA GLU A 57 -0.25 -10.97 4.40
C GLU A 57 -0.16 -9.58 5.07
N PHE A 58 0.27 -9.61 6.32
CA PHE A 58 0.28 -8.50 7.28
C PHE A 58 1.15 -7.31 6.84
N GLU A 59 2.19 -7.59 6.08
CA GLU A 59 3.12 -6.63 5.51
C GLU A 59 2.50 -5.79 4.40
N LEU A 60 1.81 -6.43 3.45
CA LEU A 60 1.14 -5.73 2.36
C LEU A 60 -0.05 -4.92 2.88
N SER A 61 -0.80 -5.46 3.84
CA SER A 61 -1.91 -4.75 4.50
C SER A 61 -1.48 -3.39 5.05
N ARG A 62 -0.33 -3.33 5.76
CA ARG A 62 0.19 -2.10 6.35
C ARG A 62 0.62 -1.08 5.30
N ASN A 63 1.17 -1.52 4.18
CA ASN A 63 1.52 -0.63 3.06
C ASN A 63 0.29 0.05 2.46
N TYR A 64 -0.84 -0.66 2.37
CA TYR A 64 -2.07 -0.07 1.86
C TYR A 64 -2.73 0.92 2.83
N ILE A 65 -2.60 0.67 4.13
CA ILE A 65 -2.99 1.66 5.15
C ILE A 65 -2.09 2.89 5.06
N GLY A 66 -0.77 2.70 4.95
CA GLY A 66 0.19 3.79 4.75
C GLY A 66 -0.17 4.64 3.53
N TYR A 67 -0.50 4.00 2.42
CA TYR A 67 -0.93 4.69 1.21
C TYR A 67 -2.19 5.53 1.41
N THR A 68 -3.18 4.98 2.12
CA THR A 68 -4.42 5.71 2.40
C THR A 68 -4.14 7.04 3.11
N TYR A 69 -3.19 7.06 4.04
CA TYR A 69 -2.79 8.29 4.74
C TYR A 69 -1.93 9.21 3.89
N ASP A 70 -1.00 8.65 3.10
CA ASP A 70 -0.15 9.39 2.15
C ASP A 70 -1.00 10.22 1.18
N TYR A 71 -2.02 9.56 0.64
CA TYR A 71 -2.96 10.17 -0.30
C TYR A 71 -3.90 11.20 0.34
N GLN A 72 -4.08 11.15 1.67
CA GLN A 72 -4.77 12.17 2.46
C GLN A 72 -3.83 13.32 2.89
N GLY A 73 -2.57 13.32 2.48
CA GLY A 73 -1.55 14.29 2.92
C GLY A 73 -1.10 14.08 4.38
N LYS A 74 -1.50 12.98 5.02
CA LYS A 74 -1.16 12.63 6.40
C LYS A 74 0.14 11.84 6.44
N PHE A 75 1.22 12.44 5.95
CA PHE A 75 2.51 11.79 5.73
C PHE A 75 3.12 11.19 7.00
N ASN A 76 2.93 11.82 8.17
CA ASN A 76 3.40 11.26 9.45
C ASN A 76 2.76 9.90 9.76
N THR A 77 1.43 9.83 9.63
CA THR A 77 0.69 8.59 9.85
C THR A 77 1.03 7.56 8.76
N ALA A 78 1.20 8.00 7.50
CA ALA A 78 1.64 7.12 6.42
C ALA A 78 2.97 6.43 6.73
N LEU A 79 3.96 7.21 7.18
CA LEU A 79 5.27 6.71 7.59
C LEU A 79 5.19 5.69 8.71
N GLU A 80 4.37 5.92 9.75
CA GLU A 80 4.19 4.95 10.84
C GLU A 80 3.75 3.57 10.33
N TYR A 81 2.81 3.53 9.38
CA TYR A 81 2.33 2.27 8.81
C TYR A 81 3.33 1.65 7.85
N TYR A 82 4.00 2.44 7.01
CA TYR A 82 5.05 1.94 6.12
C TYR A 82 6.22 1.33 6.92
N PHE A 83 6.66 1.96 8.02
CA PHE A 83 7.72 1.41 8.88
C PHE A 83 7.29 0.11 9.57
N LYS A 84 6.04 0.02 10.05
CA LYS A 84 5.51 -1.24 10.60
C LYS A 84 5.47 -2.35 9.55
N GLY A 85 5.14 -2.03 8.30
CA GLY A 85 5.16 -2.99 7.18
C GLY A 85 6.58 -3.45 6.86
N LEU A 86 7.52 -2.49 6.78
CA LEU A 86 8.94 -2.75 6.53
C LEU A 86 9.55 -3.68 7.58
N GLN A 87 9.28 -3.45 8.88
CA GLN A 87 9.80 -4.28 9.96
C GLN A 87 9.37 -5.76 9.87
N ILE A 88 8.20 -6.02 9.27
CA ILE A 88 7.72 -7.38 9.04
C ILE A 88 8.39 -7.97 7.81
N LEU A 89 8.49 -7.19 6.74
CA LEU A 89 9.15 -7.59 5.49
C LEU A 89 10.62 -7.92 5.68
N GLU A 90 11.32 -7.20 6.54
CA GLU A 90 12.74 -7.46 6.85
C GLU A 90 12.96 -8.82 7.53
N ARG A 91 11.91 -9.44 8.09
CA ARG A 91 11.96 -10.81 8.63
C ARG A 91 11.86 -11.88 7.55
N ASP A 92 11.38 -11.52 6.36
CA ASP A 92 11.29 -12.39 5.19
C ASP A 92 12.19 -11.88 4.07
N LEU A 93 13.45 -12.34 4.08
CA LEU A 93 14.50 -11.93 3.15
C LEU A 93 14.20 -12.24 1.67
N ASN A 94 13.19 -13.08 1.40
CA ASN A 94 12.78 -13.40 0.03
C ASN A 94 11.86 -12.33 -0.58
N ASN A 95 11.29 -11.44 0.25
CA ASN A 95 10.32 -10.45 -0.21
C ASN A 95 10.95 -9.11 -0.61
N LYS A 96 12.12 -9.15 -1.29
CA LYS A 96 12.89 -7.98 -1.73
C LYS A 96 12.06 -6.96 -2.52
N ARG A 97 11.09 -7.44 -3.32
CA ARG A 97 10.20 -6.58 -4.12
C ARG A 97 9.28 -5.73 -3.24
N SER A 98 8.70 -6.33 -2.20
CA SER A 98 7.82 -5.61 -1.27
C SER A 98 8.61 -4.69 -0.34
N ILE A 99 9.82 -5.10 0.08
CA ILE A 99 10.77 -4.24 0.81
C ILE A 99 11.06 -2.99 -0.02
N ALA A 100 11.49 -3.18 -1.27
CA ALA A 100 11.79 -2.09 -2.19
C ALA A 100 10.57 -1.18 -2.38
N TYR A 101 9.38 -1.73 -2.62
CA TYR A 101 8.16 -0.93 -2.75
C TYR A 101 7.91 -0.06 -1.50
N THR A 102 8.04 -0.64 -0.31
CA THR A 102 7.85 0.07 0.96
C THR A 102 8.88 1.18 1.16
N LEU A 103 10.14 0.95 0.83
CA LEU A 103 11.21 1.96 0.90
C LEU A 103 10.95 3.14 -0.04
N ASN A 104 10.45 2.88 -1.26
CA ASN A 104 10.07 3.94 -2.19
C ASN A 104 8.93 4.81 -1.61
N ARG A 105 7.93 4.17 -1.00
CA ARG A 105 6.84 4.88 -0.33
C ARG A 105 7.30 5.77 0.82
N ILE A 106 8.20 5.25 1.66
CA ILE A 106 8.82 6.02 2.75
C ILE A 106 9.57 7.23 2.19
N GLY A 107 10.40 7.03 1.16
CA GLY A 107 11.13 8.11 0.50
C GLY A 107 10.21 9.19 -0.09
N THR A 108 9.12 8.77 -0.75
CA THR A 108 8.09 9.68 -1.28
C THR A 108 7.42 10.49 -0.18
N ALA A 109 7.05 9.86 0.94
CA ALA A 109 6.43 10.55 2.07
C ALA A 109 7.38 11.57 2.71
N TYR A 110 8.69 11.28 2.79
CA TYR A 110 9.68 12.24 3.28
C TYR A 110 9.90 13.41 2.32
N TYR A 111 9.86 13.17 1.01
CA TYR A 111 9.93 14.21 0.00
C TYR A 111 8.77 15.20 0.14
N TYR A 112 7.53 14.72 0.28
CA TYR A 112 6.37 15.61 0.51
C TYR A 112 6.41 16.36 1.84
N LYS A 113 7.21 15.90 2.81
CA LYS A 113 7.47 16.62 4.06
C LYS A 113 8.61 17.64 3.96
N GLY A 114 9.26 17.77 2.81
CA GLY A 114 10.45 18.62 2.61
C GLY A 114 11.70 18.10 3.30
N GLN A 115 11.74 16.81 3.63
CA GLN A 115 12.90 16.14 4.26
C GLN A 115 13.72 15.42 3.19
N ASP A 116 14.32 16.19 2.28
CA ASP A 116 14.93 15.68 1.05
C ASP A 116 16.11 14.72 1.29
N ASP A 117 16.91 14.96 2.32
CA ASP A 117 18.03 14.09 2.68
C ASP A 117 17.56 12.67 3.03
N LEU A 118 16.50 12.57 3.84
CA LEU A 118 15.88 11.30 4.21
C LEU A 118 15.20 10.66 3.00
N ALA A 119 14.51 11.44 2.19
CA ALA A 119 13.88 10.95 0.96
C ALA A 119 14.91 10.28 0.04
N LEU A 120 16.05 10.94 -0.17
CA LEU A 120 17.13 10.43 -1.01
C LEU A 120 17.76 9.16 -0.43
N GLU A 121 17.95 9.09 0.89
CA GLU A 121 18.45 7.91 1.58
C GLU A 121 17.56 6.69 1.32
N TYR A 122 16.25 6.81 1.55
CA TYR A 122 15.29 5.72 1.35
C TYR A 122 15.14 5.31 -0.12
N LEU A 123 15.19 6.28 -1.05
CA LEU A 123 15.17 5.98 -2.49
C LEU A 123 16.44 5.28 -2.99
N LYS A 124 17.61 5.60 -2.40
CA LYS A 124 18.85 4.85 -2.65
C LYS A 124 18.76 3.43 -2.11
N ASN A 125 18.26 3.26 -0.89
CA ASN A 125 18.06 1.94 -0.28
C ASN A 125 17.10 1.08 -1.12
N HIS A 126 15.98 1.64 -1.57
CA HIS A 126 15.07 1.01 -2.53
C HIS A 126 15.81 0.44 -3.75
N THR A 127 16.65 1.28 -4.38
CA THR A 127 17.39 0.92 -5.60
C THR A 127 18.42 -0.18 -5.32
N ASN A 128 19.08 -0.15 -4.16
CA ASN A 128 20.06 -1.14 -3.76
C ASN A 128 19.43 -2.50 -3.44
N THR A 129 18.26 -2.52 -2.77
CA THR A 129 17.51 -3.75 -2.48
C THR A 129 17.13 -4.51 -3.75
N LEU A 130 16.79 -3.80 -4.83
CA LEU A 130 16.48 -4.42 -6.13
C LEU A 130 17.71 -4.91 -6.90
N LYS A 131 18.89 -4.33 -6.64
CA LYS A 131 20.15 -4.65 -7.34
C LYS A 131 20.95 -5.79 -6.69
N ALA A 132 20.69 -6.11 -5.42
CA ALA A 132 21.36 -7.22 -4.72
C ALA A 132 20.93 -8.58 -5.32
N ARG A 133 21.71 -9.10 -6.26
CA ARG A 133 21.60 -10.45 -6.85
C ARG A 133 22.00 -11.51 -5.83
#